data_AF-A0A2V6MJ93-F1
#
_entry.id   AF-A0A2V6MJ93-F1
#
_cell.length_a   1.000
_cell.length_b   1.000
_cell.length_c   1.000
_cell.angle_alpha   90.00
_cell.angle_beta   90.00
_cell.angle_gamma   90.00
#
_symmetry.space_group_name_H-M   'P 1'
#
loop_
_entity.id
_entity.type
_entity.pdbx_description
1 polymer ?
#
loop_
_entity_poly.entity_id
_entity_poly.type
_entity_poly.pdbx_seq_one_letter_code
_entity_poly.pdbx_strand_id
1 'polypeptide(L)'
;MAEVVAAPPIIAPLAVRRWRADDFIKAFFGSNALIAIVVLGLITIFLFREGFGFFGQNLRNIRLYRRAGLEYVDIMRDAANAHAALSRGLNLTRKSVETTESAEALARFDQFSAAFSDSADDLNGLVSDAGEKAVALRDALALQAGDVDRSGENEERASAAPVDEAATISALRANTAT
;
A
#
# COMPACT_ATOMS: atom_id res chain seq x y z
N MET A 1 36.09 74.83 69.32
CA MET A 1 36.29 74.45 67.91
C MET A 1 36.05 72.95 67.83
N ALA A 2 34.97 72.50 67.18
CA ALA A 2 34.61 71.09 67.10
C ALA A 2 34.81 70.61 65.66
N GLU A 3 35.64 69.57 65.51
CA GLU A 3 35.97 68.93 64.24
C GLU A 3 34.82 68.01 63.82
N VAL A 4 34.18 68.32 62.70
CA VAL A 4 33.14 67.48 62.10
C VAL A 4 33.83 66.45 61.21
N VAL A 5 33.93 65.22 61.72
CA VAL A 5 34.40 64.05 60.97
C VAL A 5 33.34 63.68 59.92
N ALA A 6 33.67 63.90 58.63
CA ALA A 6 32.83 63.49 57.52
C ALA A 6 33.13 62.03 57.13
N ALA A 7 32.14 61.14 57.25
CA ALA A 7 32.22 59.76 56.77
C ALA A 7 32.01 59.70 55.24
N PRO A 8 32.69 58.80 54.50
CA PRO A 8 32.55 58.70 53.04
C PRO A 8 31.23 58.02 52.64
N PRO A 9 30.63 58.38 51.48
CA PRO A 9 29.40 57.76 51.01
C PRO A 9 29.62 56.32 50.55
N ILE A 10 28.80 55.41 51.06
CA ILE A 10 28.75 54.00 50.64
C ILE A 10 28.15 53.95 49.23
N ILE A 11 28.97 53.66 48.23
CA ILE A 11 28.54 53.40 46.86
C ILE A 11 27.99 51.96 46.80
N ALA A 12 26.68 51.81 46.61
CA ALA A 12 26.07 50.51 46.35
C ALA A 12 26.45 50.01 44.93
N PRO A 13 26.83 48.73 44.76
CA PRO A 13 27.13 48.21 43.43
C PRO A 13 25.86 48.08 42.60
N LEU A 14 25.84 48.69 41.41
CA LEU A 14 24.82 48.44 40.40
C LEU A 14 24.92 46.98 39.95
N ALA A 15 23.91 46.17 40.24
CA ALA A 15 23.83 44.79 39.80
C ALA A 15 23.64 44.74 38.28
N VAL A 16 24.75 44.70 37.54
CA VAL A 16 24.71 44.46 36.10
C VAL A 16 24.34 43.00 35.89
N ARG A 17 23.11 42.77 35.43
CA ARG A 17 22.59 41.44 35.03
C ARG A 17 23.43 40.94 33.84
N ARG A 18 24.51 40.22 34.15
CA ARG A 18 25.33 39.49 33.19
C ARG A 18 24.54 38.30 32.70
N TRP A 19 24.00 38.42 31.49
CA TRP A 19 23.46 37.29 30.75
C TRP A 19 24.61 36.32 30.51
N ARG A 20 24.54 35.13 31.12
CA ARG A 20 25.59 34.12 30.97
C ARG A 20 25.41 33.47 29.61
N ALA A 21 26.52 33.14 28.94
CA ALA A 21 26.49 32.38 27.69
C ALA A 21 25.68 31.07 27.82
N ASP A 22 25.64 30.52 29.05
CA ASP A 22 24.82 29.37 29.43
C ASP A 22 23.32 29.55 29.15
N ASP A 23 22.78 30.76 29.31
CA ASP A 23 21.36 31.06 29.06
C ASP A 23 21.06 31.16 27.55
N PHE A 24 22.01 31.69 26.78
CA PHE A 24 21.94 31.73 25.31
C PHE A 24 21.99 30.32 24.72
N ILE A 25 22.90 29.49 25.20
CA ILE A 25 23.04 28.09 24.78
C ILE A 25 21.74 27.32 25.09
N LYS A 26 21.20 27.44 26.30
CA LYS A 26 19.92 26.80 26.67
C LYS A 26 18.76 27.24 25.79
N ALA A 27 18.68 28.53 25.45
CA ALA A 27 17.64 29.06 24.58
C ALA A 27 17.79 28.60 23.11
N PHE A 28 19.03 28.52 22.59
CA PHE A 28 19.32 28.04 21.24
C PHE A 28 19.05 26.54 21.09
N PHE A 29 19.56 25.73 22.01
CA PHE A 29 19.31 24.28 21.99
C PHE A 29 17.85 23.95 22.31
N GLY A 30 17.20 24.70 23.19
CA GLY A 30 15.77 24.55 23.48
C GLY A 30 14.88 24.91 22.28
N SER A 31 15.18 26.00 21.58
CA SER A 31 14.42 26.42 20.38
C SER A 31 14.62 25.45 19.22
N ASN A 32 15.86 25.00 18.97
CA ASN A 32 16.12 24.02 17.92
C ASN A 32 15.49 22.66 18.24
N ALA A 33 15.53 22.21 19.50
CA ALA A 33 14.88 20.99 19.93
C ALA A 33 13.34 21.09 19.79
N LEU A 34 12.75 22.24 20.11
CA LEU A 34 11.32 22.47 19.94
C LEU A 34 10.91 22.36 18.46
N ILE A 35 11.68 22.99 17.57
CA ILE A 35 11.45 22.90 16.11
C ILE A 35 11.57 21.45 15.64
N ALA A 36 12.59 20.72 16.10
CA ALA A 36 12.79 19.33 15.73
C ALA A 36 11.62 18.43 16.19
N ILE A 37 11.10 18.64 17.41
CA ILE A 37 9.93 17.90 17.92
C ILE A 37 8.68 18.20 17.08
N VAL A 38 8.46 19.46 16.71
CA VAL A 38 7.34 19.86 15.86
C VAL A 38 7.46 19.24 14.47
N VAL A 39 8.63 19.29 13.85
CA VAL A 39 8.88 18.70 12.53
C VAL A 39 8.71 17.18 12.58
N LEU A 40 9.27 16.51 13.58
CA LEU A 40 9.10 15.07 13.76
C LEU A 40 7.63 14.71 13.95
N GLY A 41 6.88 15.49 14.73
CA GLY A 41 5.44 15.31 14.92
C GLY A 41 4.66 15.47 13.62
N LEU A 42 4.96 16.51 12.84
CA LEU A 42 4.34 16.75 11.53
C LEU A 42 4.65 15.61 10.56
N ILE A 43 5.92 15.23 10.40
CA ILE A 43 6.31 14.09 9.55
C ILE A 43 5.58 12.82 10.00
N THR A 44 5.51 12.56 11.30
CA THR A 44 4.78 11.40 11.84
C THR A 44 3.30 11.42 11.44
N ILE A 45 2.62 12.57 11.60
CA ILE A 45 1.21 12.73 11.19
C ILE A 45 1.04 12.55 9.68
N PHE A 46 1.93 13.12 8.87
CA PHE A 46 1.92 12.94 7.41
C PHE A 46 2.09 11.47 7.04
N LEU A 47 3.05 10.75 7.65
CA LEU A 47 3.25 9.33 7.40
C LEU A 47 2.02 8.48 7.77
N PHE A 48 1.30 8.83 8.85
CA PHE A 48 0.05 8.16 9.17
C PHE A 48 -1.05 8.50 8.15
N ARG A 49 -1.26 9.78 7.82
CA ARG A 49 -2.32 10.21 6.89
C ARG A 49 -2.14 9.62 5.48
N GLU A 50 -0.93 9.68 4.93
CA GLU A 50 -0.60 9.05 3.64
C GLU A 50 -0.57 7.51 3.75
N GLY A 51 -0.01 6.98 4.83
CA GLY A 51 0.16 5.55 5.04
C GLY A 51 -1.17 4.81 5.13
N PHE A 52 -2.16 5.35 5.84
CA PHE A 52 -3.50 4.75 5.93
C PHE A 52 -4.19 4.65 4.56
N GLY A 53 -4.00 5.63 3.67
CA GLY A 53 -4.49 5.58 2.29
C GLY A 53 -3.85 4.45 1.47
N PHE A 54 -2.52 4.29 1.60
CA PHE A 54 -1.77 3.22 0.92
C PHE A 54 -2.14 1.81 1.42
N PHE A 55 -2.28 1.60 2.73
CA PHE A 55 -2.68 0.30 3.28
C PHE A 55 -4.10 -0.09 2.87
N GLY A 56 -5.03 0.87 2.80
CA GLY A 56 -6.40 0.65 2.33
C GLY A 56 -6.46 0.18 0.87
N GLN A 57 -5.75 0.87 -0.02
CA GLN A 57 -5.65 0.48 -1.44
C GLN A 57 -4.96 -0.88 -1.63
N ASN A 58 -3.86 -1.15 -0.92
CA ASN A 58 -3.14 -2.42 -0.99
C ASN A 58 -4.00 -3.60 -0.49
N LEU A 59 -4.71 -3.43 0.63
CA LEU A 59 -5.60 -4.47 1.16
C LEU A 59 -6.80 -4.71 0.24
N ARG A 60 -7.29 -3.66 -0.43
CA ARG A 60 -8.36 -3.75 -1.44
C ARG A 60 -7.89 -4.50 -2.68
N ASN A 61 -6.65 -4.29 -3.11
CA ASN A 61 -6.02 -5.03 -4.20
C ASN A 61 -5.88 -6.53 -3.86
N ILE A 62 -5.34 -6.86 -2.68
CA ILE A 62 -5.20 -8.26 -2.24
C ILE A 62 -6.57 -8.96 -2.13
N ARG A 63 -7.58 -8.28 -1.58
CA ARG A 63 -8.95 -8.83 -1.51
C ARG A 63 -9.59 -8.98 -2.88
N LEU A 64 -9.24 -8.12 -3.84
CA LEU A 64 -9.71 -8.21 -5.21
C LEU A 64 -9.16 -9.46 -5.90
N TYR A 65 -7.87 -9.75 -5.73
CA TYR A 65 -7.27 -11.01 -6.18
C TYR A 65 -7.94 -12.24 -5.56
N ARG A 66 -8.24 -12.18 -4.25
CA ARG A 66 -8.90 -13.29 -3.54
C ARG A 66 -10.38 -13.46 -3.90
N ARG A 67 -11.11 -12.35 -4.11
CA ARG A 67 -12.54 -12.37 -4.50
C ARG A 67 -12.77 -12.72 -5.97
N ALA A 68 -11.82 -12.43 -6.85
CA ALA A 68 -11.92 -12.77 -8.26
C ALA A 68 -11.81 -14.29 -8.53
N GLY A 69 -11.53 -15.11 -7.51
CA GLY A 69 -11.44 -16.56 -7.65
C GLY A 69 -10.18 -17.04 -8.37
N LEU A 70 -9.20 -16.16 -8.61
CA LEU A 70 -7.94 -16.51 -9.27
C LEU A 70 -7.14 -17.56 -8.49
N GLU A 71 -7.18 -17.50 -7.16
CA GLU A 71 -6.57 -18.54 -6.29
C GLU A 71 -7.18 -19.92 -6.54
N TYR A 72 -8.49 -20.00 -6.81
CA TYR A 72 -9.16 -21.26 -7.11
C TYR A 72 -8.81 -21.77 -8.51
N VAL A 73 -8.67 -20.87 -9.49
CA VAL A 73 -8.19 -21.21 -10.84
C VAL A 73 -6.77 -21.75 -10.79
N ASP A 74 -5.89 -21.18 -9.95
CA ASP A 74 -4.51 -21.64 -9.80
C ASP A 74 -4.46 -23.05 -9.18
N ILE A 75 -5.26 -23.32 -8.14
CA ILE A 75 -5.38 -24.68 -7.57
C ILE A 75 -5.85 -25.69 -8.62
N MET A 76 -6.83 -25.33 -9.46
CA MET A 76 -7.29 -26.22 -10.52
C MET A 76 -6.25 -26.39 -11.63
N ARG A 77 -5.49 -25.33 -11.96
CA ARG A 77 -4.38 -25.38 -12.92
C ARG A 77 -3.27 -26.31 -12.42
N ASP A 78 -2.96 -26.27 -11.13
CA ASP A 78 -1.98 -27.16 -10.52
C ASP A 78 -2.42 -28.62 -10.59
N ALA A 79 -3.71 -28.91 -10.38
CA ALA A 79 -4.27 -30.24 -10.57
C ALA A 79 -4.14 -30.72 -12.03
N ALA A 80 -4.41 -29.85 -13.01
CA ALA A 80 -4.23 -30.17 -14.43
C ALA A 80 -2.76 -30.43 -14.80
N ASN A 81 -1.85 -29.63 -14.27
CA ASN A 81 -0.40 -29.82 -14.46
C ASN A 81 0.08 -31.13 -13.84
N ALA A 82 -0.40 -31.48 -12.65
CA ALA A 82 -0.09 -32.75 -11.99
C ALA A 82 -0.59 -33.95 -12.82
N HIS A 83 -1.78 -33.83 -13.40
CA HIS A 83 -2.34 -34.84 -14.30
C HIS A 83 -1.46 -35.04 -15.54
N ALA A 84 -1.02 -33.96 -16.19
CA ALA A 84 -0.13 -34.02 -17.34
C ALA A 84 1.23 -34.67 -16.99
N ALA A 85 1.77 -34.38 -15.80
CA ALA A 85 2.98 -35.01 -15.30
C ALA A 85 2.79 -36.52 -15.09
N LEU A 86 1.66 -36.95 -14.54
CA LEU A 86 1.37 -38.36 -14.33
C LEU A 86 1.15 -39.11 -15.66
N SER A 87 0.45 -38.52 -16.64
CA SER A 87 0.30 -39.10 -17.98
C SER A 87 1.65 -39.32 -18.66
N ARG A 88 2.59 -38.38 -18.53
CA ARG A 88 3.97 -38.56 -19.00
C ARG A 88 4.67 -39.71 -18.26
N GLY A 89 4.48 -39.82 -16.95
CA GLY A 89 4.98 -40.93 -16.14
C GLY A 89 4.43 -42.30 -16.59
N LEU A 90 3.12 -42.39 -16.85
CA LEU A 90 2.48 -43.62 -17.36
C LEU A 90 3.08 -44.06 -18.70
N ASN A 91 3.32 -43.12 -19.61
CA ASN A 91 3.93 -43.43 -20.91
C ASN A 91 5.39 -43.92 -20.76
N LEU A 92 6.16 -43.35 -19.83
CA LEU A 92 7.51 -43.84 -19.51
C LEU A 92 7.48 -45.25 -18.92
N THR A 93 6.57 -45.52 -17.99
CA THR A 93 6.36 -46.87 -17.42
C THR A 93 5.94 -47.85 -18.50
N ARG A 94 5.04 -47.46 -19.42
CA ARG A 94 4.60 -48.32 -20.52
C ARG A 94 5.75 -48.80 -21.40
N LYS A 95 6.71 -47.90 -21.66
CA LYS A 95 7.92 -48.19 -22.43
C LYS A 95 8.89 -49.09 -21.67
N SER A 96 9.00 -48.93 -20.34
CA SER A 96 9.93 -49.75 -19.55
C SER A 96 9.46 -51.19 -19.40
N VAL A 97 8.15 -51.44 -19.37
CA VAL A 97 7.58 -52.79 -19.19
C VAL A 97 7.25 -53.51 -20.50
N GLU A 98 7.43 -52.86 -21.66
CA GLU A 98 7.02 -53.34 -22.98
C GLU A 98 7.54 -54.75 -23.33
N THR A 99 8.76 -55.07 -22.88
CA THR A 99 9.41 -56.35 -23.17
C THR A 99 9.28 -57.39 -22.06
N THR A 100 8.79 -56.99 -20.88
CA THR A 100 8.76 -57.82 -19.68
C THR A 100 7.36 -58.33 -19.35
N GLU A 101 6.34 -57.57 -19.73
CA GLU A 101 4.94 -57.87 -19.41
C GLU A 101 4.17 -58.57 -20.53
N SER A 102 3.10 -59.26 -20.16
CA SER A 102 2.20 -59.91 -21.12
C SER A 102 1.42 -58.89 -21.96
N ALA A 103 1.14 -59.22 -23.22
CA ALA A 103 0.37 -58.37 -24.13
C ALA A 103 -1.01 -57.97 -23.57
N GLU A 104 -1.64 -58.86 -22.80
CA GLU A 104 -2.95 -58.60 -22.17
C GLU A 104 -2.85 -57.60 -21.01
N ALA A 105 -1.78 -57.65 -20.20
CA ALA A 105 -1.52 -56.67 -19.15
C ALA A 105 -1.24 -55.28 -19.75
N LEU A 106 -0.47 -55.25 -20.83
CA LEU A 106 -0.17 -54.03 -21.58
C LEU A 106 -1.43 -53.40 -22.18
N ALA A 107 -2.33 -54.20 -22.76
CA ALA A 107 -3.59 -53.70 -23.30
C ALA A 107 -4.49 -53.06 -22.24
N ARG A 108 -4.58 -53.67 -21.03
CA ARG A 108 -5.31 -53.08 -19.89
C ARG A 108 -4.68 -51.78 -19.42
N PHE A 109 -3.34 -51.74 -19.37
CA PHE A 109 -2.61 -50.53 -18.98
C PHE A 109 -2.84 -49.39 -20.00
N ASP A 110 -2.83 -49.71 -21.29
CA ASP A 110 -3.06 -48.74 -22.36
C ASP A 110 -4.49 -48.19 -22.30
N GLN A 111 -5.48 -49.05 -22.02
CA GLN A 111 -6.87 -48.63 -21.80
C GLN A 111 -7.00 -47.69 -20.60
N PHE A 112 -6.36 -48.02 -19.48
CA PHE A 112 -6.35 -47.15 -18.30
C PHE A 112 -5.68 -45.80 -18.60
N SER A 113 -4.51 -45.83 -19.26
CA SER A 113 -3.74 -44.62 -19.55
C SER A 113 -4.47 -43.69 -20.52
N ALA A 114 -5.22 -44.26 -21.49
CA ALA A 114 -6.09 -43.51 -22.38
C ALA A 114 -7.26 -42.87 -21.61
N ALA A 115 -8.02 -43.65 -20.83
CA ALA A 115 -9.13 -43.12 -20.04
C ALA A 115 -8.69 -42.06 -19.01
N PHE A 116 -7.51 -42.25 -18.41
CA PHE A 116 -6.89 -41.26 -17.54
C PHE A 116 -6.61 -39.98 -18.32
N SER A 117 -5.94 -40.06 -19.47
CA SER A 117 -5.62 -38.90 -20.30
C SER A 117 -6.86 -38.15 -20.80
N ASP A 118 -7.92 -38.86 -21.20
CA ASP A 118 -9.19 -38.24 -21.61
C ASP A 118 -9.82 -37.41 -20.48
N SER A 119 -9.73 -37.88 -19.22
CA SER A 119 -10.23 -37.11 -18.08
C SER A 119 -9.46 -35.80 -17.83
N ALA A 120 -8.23 -35.71 -18.34
CA ALA A 120 -7.43 -34.48 -18.30
C ALA A 120 -8.01 -33.39 -19.21
N ASP A 121 -8.59 -33.77 -20.35
CA ASP A 121 -9.15 -32.83 -21.32
C ASP A 121 -10.38 -32.12 -20.73
N ASP A 122 -11.23 -32.85 -20.02
CA ASP A 122 -12.36 -32.30 -19.27
C ASP A 122 -11.88 -31.29 -18.20
N LEU A 123 -10.84 -31.67 -17.43
CA LEU A 123 -10.26 -30.81 -16.40
C LEU A 123 -9.65 -29.54 -17.00
N ASN A 124 -8.92 -29.66 -18.12
CA ASN A 124 -8.33 -28.54 -18.83
C ASN A 124 -9.40 -27.57 -19.36
N GLY A 125 -10.51 -28.10 -19.87
CA GLY A 125 -11.67 -27.31 -20.27
C GLY A 125 -12.24 -26.50 -19.11
N LEU A 126 -12.49 -27.15 -17.97
CA LEU A 126 -12.98 -26.48 -16.75
C LEU A 126 -12.03 -25.39 -16.25
N VAL A 127 -10.72 -25.65 -16.26
CA VAL A 127 -9.70 -24.67 -15.85
C VAL A 127 -9.67 -23.47 -16.80
N SER A 128 -9.82 -23.70 -18.11
CA SER A 128 -9.88 -22.63 -19.11
C SER A 128 -11.09 -21.73 -18.86
N ASP A 129 -12.28 -22.32 -18.75
CA ASP A 129 -13.54 -21.60 -18.51
C ASP A 129 -13.52 -20.84 -17.17
N ALA A 130 -13.01 -21.48 -16.12
CA ALA A 130 -12.87 -20.85 -14.81
C ALA A 130 -11.89 -19.67 -14.86
N GLY A 131 -10.78 -19.83 -15.60
CA GLY A 131 -9.79 -18.77 -15.82
C GLY A 131 -10.39 -17.56 -16.54
N GLU A 132 -11.15 -17.78 -17.62
CA GLU A 132 -11.81 -16.70 -18.36
C GLU A 132 -12.82 -15.96 -17.49
N LYS A 133 -13.65 -16.69 -16.74
CA LYS A 133 -14.65 -16.09 -15.82
C LYS A 133 -13.99 -15.32 -14.68
N ALA A 134 -12.89 -15.83 -14.11
CA ALA A 134 -12.14 -15.15 -13.05
C ALA A 134 -11.50 -13.84 -13.55
N VAL A 135 -10.96 -13.84 -14.77
CA VAL A 135 -10.41 -12.66 -15.43
C VAL A 135 -11.51 -11.62 -15.70
N ALA A 136 -12.65 -12.04 -16.26
CA ALA A 136 -13.78 -11.17 -16.51
C ALA A 136 -14.32 -10.55 -15.20
N LEU A 137 -14.40 -11.34 -14.13
CA LEU A 137 -14.83 -10.86 -12.81
C LEU A 137 -13.84 -9.85 -12.21
N ARG A 138 -12.53 -10.12 -12.32
CA ARG A 138 -11.48 -9.17 -11.91
C ARG A 138 -11.65 -7.83 -12.62
N ASP A 139 -11.85 -7.85 -13.94
CA ASP A 139 -11.97 -6.63 -14.74
C ASP A 139 -13.24 -5.85 -14.40
N ALA A 140 -14.37 -6.55 -14.21
CA ALA A 140 -15.63 -5.93 -13.78
C ALA A 140 -15.50 -5.27 -12.39
N LEU A 141 -14.84 -5.94 -11.44
CA LEU A 141 -14.62 -5.39 -10.10
C LEU A 141 -13.61 -4.24 -10.10
N ALA A 142 -12.60 -4.26 -10.98
CA ALA A 142 -11.65 -3.16 -11.14
C ALA A 142 -12.33 -1.89 -11.67
N LEU A 143 -13.22 -2.04 -12.66
CA LEU A 143 -14.04 -0.94 -13.18
C LEU A 143 -14.95 -0.36 -12.08
N GLN A 144 -15.63 -1.21 -11.32
CA GLN A 144 -16.47 -0.77 -10.20
C GLN A 144 -15.66 -0.01 -9.13
N ALA A 145 -14.45 -0.47 -8.80
CA ALA A 145 -13.58 0.21 -7.85
C ALA A 145 -13.08 1.58 -8.37
N GLY A 146 -12.81 1.71 -9.67
CA GLY A 146 -12.41 2.97 -10.29
C GLY A 146 -13.54 4.01 -10.38
N ASP A 147 -14.78 3.57 -10.59
CA ASP A 147 -15.94 4.47 -10.57
C ASP A 147 -16.28 4.99 -9.17
N VAL A 148 -16.06 4.18 -8.13
CA VAL A 148 -16.21 4.59 -6.72
C VAL A 148 -15.16 5.65 -6.34
N ASP A 149 -13.93 5.55 -6.83
CA ASP A 149 -12.87 6.53 -6.56
C ASP A 149 -13.22 7.90 -7.18
N ARG A 150 -13.71 7.91 -8.42
CA ARG A 150 -14.13 9.14 -9.12
C ARG A 150 -15.35 9.81 -8.49
N SER A 151 -16.24 9.04 -7.88
CA SER A 151 -17.40 9.58 -7.16
C SER A 151 -16.98 10.21 -5.82
N GLY A 152 -16.00 9.63 -5.12
CA GLY A 152 -15.40 10.23 -3.92
C GLY A 152 -14.70 11.56 -4.21
N GLU A 153 -13.95 11.68 -5.31
CA GLU A 153 -13.33 12.96 -5.73
C GLU A 153 -14.37 14.06 -6.02
N ASN A 154 -15.53 13.70 -6.57
CA ASN A 154 -16.61 14.65 -6.84
C ASN A 154 -17.34 15.09 -5.55
N GLU A 155 -17.50 14.20 -4.56
CA GLU A 155 -18.04 14.57 -3.25
C GLU A 155 -17.06 15.44 -2.43
N GLU A 156 -15.76 15.17 -2.51
CA GLU A 156 -14.74 15.98 -1.84
C GLU A 156 -14.67 17.39 -2.45
N ARG A 157 -14.80 17.51 -3.79
CA ARG A 157 -14.96 18.80 -4.49
C ARG A 157 -16.28 19.50 -4.16
N ALA A 158 -17.37 18.77 -3.91
CA ALA A 158 -18.64 19.35 -3.48
C ALA A 158 -18.62 19.82 -2.01
N SER A 159 -17.70 19.29 -1.19
CA SER A 159 -17.50 19.70 0.21
C SER A 159 -16.55 20.90 0.38
N ALA A 160 -15.74 21.21 -0.64
CA ALA A 160 -14.99 22.46 -0.69
C ALA A 160 -15.97 23.61 -0.91
N ALA A 161 -16.05 24.54 0.05
CA ALA A 161 -16.99 25.66 0.03
C ALA A 161 -17.01 26.37 -1.34
N PRO A 162 -18.19 26.76 -1.85
CA PRO A 162 -18.28 27.41 -3.14
C PRO A 162 -17.41 28.66 -3.13
N VAL A 163 -16.43 28.72 -4.02
CA VAL A 163 -15.59 29.89 -4.21
C VAL A 163 -16.51 31.02 -4.65
N ASP A 164 -16.66 32.05 -3.82
CA ASP A 164 -17.41 33.25 -4.18
C ASP A 164 -16.62 33.99 -5.28
N GLU A 165 -16.98 33.66 -6.51
CA GLU A 165 -16.34 34.16 -7.73
C GLU A 165 -16.42 35.69 -7.80
N ALA A 166 -17.47 36.29 -7.24
CA ALA A 166 -17.65 37.75 -7.20
C ALA A 166 -16.65 38.44 -6.25
N ALA A 167 -16.39 37.85 -5.08
CA ALA A 167 -15.40 38.34 -4.14
C ALA A 167 -13.97 38.19 -4.70
N THR A 168 -13.70 37.07 -5.39
CA THR A 168 -12.39 36.76 -5.96
C THR A 168 -12.05 37.69 -7.13
N ILE A 169 -13.01 37.95 -8.02
CA ILE A 169 -12.86 38.89 -9.15
C ILE A 169 -12.68 40.34 -8.65
N SER A 170 -13.37 40.72 -7.57
CA SER A 170 -13.23 42.06 -6.99
C SER A 170 -11.84 42.29 -6.38
N ALA A 171 -11.28 41.27 -5.70
CA ALA A 171 -9.94 41.32 -5.14
C ALA A 171 -8.85 41.39 -6.22
N LEU A 172 -9.00 40.65 -7.32
CA LEU A 172 -8.09 40.70 -8.47
C LEU A 172 -8.08 42.07 -9.14
N ARG A 173 -9.26 42.70 -9.31
CA ARG A 173 -9.38 44.01 -9.95
C ARG A 173 -8.79 45.14 -9.10
N ALA A 174 -8.85 45.03 -7.78
CA ALA A 174 -8.25 45.98 -6.85
C ALA A 174 -6.71 45.94 -6.89
N ASN A 175 -6.12 44.77 -7.14
CA ASN A 175 -4.66 44.58 -7.15
C ASN A 175 -4.00 44.98 -8.48
N THR A 176 -4.77 45.19 -9.54
CA THR A 176 -4.30 45.65 -10.86
C THR A 176 -4.40 47.17 -11.06
N ALA A 177 -4.84 47.91 -10.05
CA ALA A 177 -5.05 49.37 -10.11
C ALA A 177 -3.90 50.20 -9.48
N THR A 178 -2.73 49.60 -9.30
CA THR A 178 -1.47 50.28 -8.94
C THR A 178 -0.47 50.16 -10.08
#